data_AF-A0AAV4DB26-F1
#
_entry.id   AF-A0AAV4DB26-F1
#
_cell.length_a   1.000
_cell.length_b   1.000
_cell.length_c   1.000
_cell.angle_alpha   90.00
_cell.angle_beta   90.00
_cell.angle_gamma   90.00
#
_symmetry.space_group_name_H-M   'P 1'
#
loop_
_entity.id
_entity.type
_entity.pdbx_description
1 polymer ?
#
loop_
_entity_poly.entity_id
_entity_poly.type
_entity_poly.pdbx_seq_one_letter_code
_entity_poly.pdbx_strand_id
1 'polypeptide(L)'
;MTQEMFSKLPQWLNLEQSDHTEKPINTTVSGKIPSWICGSLYRNGSGLYKIGPTAWNHLFDGFAVLQRWTFKDGTVTFQSSVLDSDDYKKSARRDKITGNAFGSKFPDPCETIFSSFFHKFVPSKPEKIDNTSVNIVEFGDRLFAMAESPLLNEVTPDSLKVKEKVSKIGQLKEG
;
A
#
# COMPACT_ATOMS: atom_id res chain seq x y z
N MET A 1 18.06 8.00 -1.55
CA MET A 1 17.56 9.12 -0.71
C MET A 1 17.91 8.84 0.74
N THR A 2 18.06 9.87 1.58
CA THR A 2 18.40 9.70 3.00
C THR A 2 17.14 9.61 3.87
N GLN A 3 17.21 8.92 5.02
CA GLN A 3 16.11 8.84 5.99
C GLN A 3 15.64 10.22 6.49
N GLU A 4 16.55 11.18 6.55
CA GLU A 4 16.28 12.59 6.88
C GLU A 4 15.33 13.28 5.89
N MET A 5 15.24 12.78 4.65
CA MET A 5 14.31 13.31 3.67
C MET A 5 12.87 12.83 3.97
N PHE A 6 12.70 11.57 4.37
CA PHE A 6 11.38 11.01 4.70
C PHE A 6 10.79 11.65 5.96
N SER A 7 11.60 12.01 6.95
CA SER A 7 11.12 12.72 8.14
C SER A 7 10.59 14.14 7.86
N LYS A 8 10.93 14.71 6.69
CA LYS A 8 10.43 16.02 6.24
C LYS A 8 9.17 15.91 5.38
N LEU A 9 8.76 14.68 5.01
CA LEU A 9 7.50 14.49 4.30
C LEU A 9 6.33 14.75 5.25
N PRO A 10 5.22 15.28 4.74
CA PRO A 10 4.03 15.45 5.56
C PRO A 10 3.54 14.08 6.07
N GLN A 11 2.90 14.04 7.24
CA GLN A 11 2.48 12.79 7.88
C GLN A 11 1.60 11.92 6.96
N TRP A 12 0.76 12.53 6.12
CA TRP A 12 -0.06 11.81 5.14
C TRP A 12 0.72 11.17 3.98
N LEU A 13 2.04 11.39 3.89
CA LEU A 13 2.96 10.77 2.94
C LEU A 13 4.06 9.93 3.63
N ASN A 14 4.16 9.99 4.96
CA ASN A 14 5.09 9.21 5.77
C ASN A 14 4.40 8.76 7.06
N LEU A 15 3.61 7.71 6.92
CA LEU A 15 2.83 7.08 7.98
C LEU A 15 3.68 6.05 8.72
N GLU A 16 3.47 5.97 10.02
CA GLU A 16 3.95 4.87 10.85
C GLU A 16 2.90 3.76 10.96
N GLN A 17 3.30 2.56 11.38
CA GLN A 17 2.35 1.45 11.60
C GLN A 17 1.26 1.79 12.62
N SER A 18 1.54 2.70 13.56
CA SER A 18 0.57 3.18 14.54
C SER A 18 -0.45 4.17 13.98
N ASP A 19 -0.20 4.76 12.82
CA ASP A 19 -1.07 5.79 12.22
C ASP A 19 -2.24 5.18 11.43
N HIS A 20 -2.38 3.85 11.43
CA HIS A 20 -3.47 3.17 10.76
C HIS A 20 -4.78 3.44 11.47
N THR A 21 -5.79 3.83 10.69
CA THR A 21 -7.13 4.07 11.19
C THR A 21 -8.06 3.04 10.56
N GLU A 22 -8.13 1.84 11.15
CA GLU A 22 -8.97 0.76 10.61
C GLU A 22 -10.45 1.13 10.53
N LYS A 23 -10.90 2.06 11.38
CA LYS A 23 -12.24 2.62 11.37
C LYS A 23 -12.18 4.10 11.00
N PRO A 24 -13.18 4.62 10.27
CA PRO A 24 -13.25 6.04 9.99
C PRO A 24 -13.24 6.89 11.27
N ILE A 25 -12.37 7.88 11.29
CA ILE A 25 -12.28 8.88 12.37
C ILE A 25 -12.90 10.20 11.91
N ASN A 26 -13.52 10.93 12.82
CA ASN A 26 -14.05 12.26 12.52
C ASN A 26 -12.92 13.27 12.35
N THR A 27 -13.10 14.21 11.43
CA THR A 27 -12.13 15.29 11.17
C THR A 27 -12.72 16.64 11.54
N THR A 28 -11.85 17.60 11.86
CA THR A 28 -12.24 19.00 12.09
C THR A 28 -12.30 19.73 10.76
N VAL A 29 -13.49 20.21 10.39
CA VAL A 29 -13.70 21.00 9.17
C VAL A 29 -13.53 22.49 9.50
N SER A 30 -12.64 23.16 8.77
CA SER A 30 -12.55 24.62 8.75
C SER A 30 -13.17 25.16 7.46
N GLY A 31 -14.09 26.12 7.59
CA GLY A 31 -14.89 26.63 6.46
C GLY A 31 -16.19 25.84 6.25
N LYS A 32 -16.68 25.81 5.00
CA LYS A 32 -17.95 25.16 4.64
C LYS A 32 -17.75 24.24 3.44
N ILE A 33 -18.09 22.96 3.62
CA ILE A 33 -18.12 21.99 2.53
C ILE A 33 -19.38 22.25 1.68
N PRO A 34 -19.25 22.41 0.35
CA PRO A 34 -20.41 22.56 -0.51
C PRO A 34 -21.38 21.38 -0.38
N SER A 35 -22.68 21.67 -0.29
CA SER A 35 -23.72 20.66 -0.03
C SER A 35 -23.87 19.61 -1.12
N TRP A 36 -23.36 19.88 -2.32
CA TRP A 36 -23.36 18.94 -3.44
C TRP A 36 -22.20 17.94 -3.40
N ILE A 37 -21.22 18.13 -2.51
CA ILE A 37 -20.14 17.14 -2.32
C ILE A 37 -20.64 16.04 -1.38
N CYS A 38 -20.89 14.87 -1.96
CA CYS A 38 -21.25 13.66 -1.24
C CYS A 38 -20.57 12.47 -1.92
N GLY A 39 -19.78 11.70 -1.17
CA GLY A 39 -19.02 10.58 -1.72
C GLY A 39 -17.69 10.35 -1.00
N SER A 40 -16.81 9.58 -1.64
CA SER A 40 -15.48 9.27 -1.09
C SER A 40 -14.37 9.67 -2.04
N LEU A 41 -13.34 10.34 -1.50
CA LEU A 41 -12.07 10.54 -2.19
C LEU A 41 -11.11 9.44 -1.74
N TYR A 42 -10.62 8.65 -2.70
CA TYR A 42 -9.60 7.65 -2.47
C TYR A 42 -8.24 8.17 -2.95
N ARG A 43 -7.20 7.92 -2.16
CA ARG A 43 -5.80 8.13 -2.56
C ARG A 43 -4.99 6.90 -2.21
N ASN A 44 -3.95 6.67 -3.00
CA ASN A 44 -2.94 5.65 -2.75
C ASN A 44 -1.57 6.30 -2.93
N GLY A 45 -0.59 5.79 -2.21
CA GLY A 45 0.77 6.29 -2.24
C GLY A 45 1.74 5.39 -1.47
N SER A 46 3.02 5.53 -1.79
CA SER A 46 4.11 5.02 -0.97
C SER A 46 4.14 5.80 0.34
N GLY A 47 3.72 5.14 1.43
CA GLY A 47 3.41 5.83 2.69
C GLY A 47 4.08 5.24 3.92
N LEU A 48 4.42 3.95 3.94
CA LEU A 48 5.12 3.33 5.07
C LEU A 48 6.55 2.95 4.66
N TYR A 49 7.53 3.71 5.15
CA TYR A 49 8.93 3.56 4.75
C TYR A 49 9.77 2.73 5.73
N LYS A 50 9.29 2.52 6.95
CA LYS A 50 10.05 1.88 8.03
C LYS A 50 9.27 0.72 8.66
N ILE A 51 9.95 -0.40 8.88
CA ILE A 51 9.46 -1.53 9.67
C ILE A 51 10.61 -1.98 10.58
N GLY A 52 10.36 -2.00 11.88
CA GLY A 52 11.37 -2.30 12.91
C GLY A 52 12.63 -1.45 12.73
N PRO A 53 13.83 -2.07 12.65
CA PRO A 53 15.10 -1.37 12.51
C PRO A 53 15.45 -0.99 11.05
N THR A 54 14.63 -1.39 10.07
CA THR A 54 14.93 -1.20 8.65
C THR A 54 14.01 -0.17 8.00
N ALA A 55 14.56 0.57 7.05
CA ALA A 55 13.80 1.56 6.30
C ALA A 55 14.22 1.60 4.83
N TRP A 56 13.25 1.82 3.95
CA TRP A 56 13.44 2.00 2.52
C TRP A 56 14.24 3.28 2.23
N ASN A 57 14.98 3.31 1.12
CA ASN A 57 15.86 4.43 0.75
C ASN A 57 15.44 5.12 -0.56
N HIS A 58 14.26 4.79 -1.09
CA HIS A 58 13.71 5.33 -2.32
C HIS A 58 12.22 5.67 -2.15
N LEU A 59 11.77 6.78 -2.75
CA LEU A 59 10.43 7.30 -2.60
C LEU A 59 9.35 6.30 -3.03
N PHE A 60 9.60 5.51 -4.07
CA PHE A 60 8.63 4.53 -4.57
C PHE A 60 8.71 3.14 -3.91
N ASP A 61 9.59 2.97 -2.92
CA ASP A 61 9.77 1.66 -2.27
C ASP A 61 8.90 1.47 -1.02
N GLY A 62 8.34 2.54 -0.47
CA GLY A 62 7.45 2.44 0.69
C GLY A 62 6.22 1.58 0.41
N PHE A 63 5.73 0.91 1.45
CA PHE A 63 4.52 0.10 1.34
C PHE A 63 3.33 1.01 1.02
N ALA A 64 2.45 0.50 0.16
CA ALA A 64 1.24 1.19 -0.28
C ALA A 64 0.34 1.53 0.91
N VAL A 65 -0.08 2.78 0.99
CA VAL A 65 -1.07 3.22 1.96
C VAL A 65 -2.27 3.80 1.23
N LEU A 66 -3.41 3.19 1.48
CA LEU A 66 -4.71 3.66 1.02
C LEU A 66 -5.28 4.65 2.02
N GLN A 67 -5.83 5.74 1.50
CA GLN A 67 -6.45 6.81 2.26
C GLN A 67 -7.82 7.11 1.68
N ARG A 68 -8.80 7.31 2.57
CA ARG A 68 -10.18 7.61 2.22
C ARG A 68 -10.68 8.80 3.02
N TRP A 69 -11.24 9.79 2.33
CA TRP A 69 -12.06 10.83 2.92
C TRP A 69 -13.49 10.65 2.48
N THR A 70 -14.42 10.53 3.43
CA THR A 70 -15.85 10.41 3.12
C THR A 70 -16.56 11.70 3.48
N PHE A 71 -17.22 12.30 2.50
CA PHE A 71 -17.96 13.54 2.61
C PHE A 71 -19.45 13.23 2.65
N LYS A 72 -20.12 13.71 3.70
CA LYS A 72 -21.57 13.56 3.84
C LYS A 72 -22.14 14.65 4.74
N ASP A 73 -23.17 15.34 4.27
CA ASP A 73 -23.92 16.34 5.04
C ASP A 73 -23.02 17.42 5.71
N GLY A 74 -21.98 17.86 4.99
CA GLY A 74 -21.03 18.85 5.50
C GLY A 74 -20.00 18.32 6.52
N THR A 75 -20.00 17.02 6.78
CA THR A 75 -19.02 16.32 7.64
C THR A 75 -18.02 15.53 6.82
N VAL A 76 -16.83 15.31 7.40
CA VAL A 76 -15.78 14.49 6.78
C VAL A 76 -15.24 13.49 7.78
N THR A 77 -15.19 12.23 7.37
CA THR A 77 -14.43 11.20 8.06
C THR A 77 -13.18 10.83 7.27
N PHE A 78 -12.13 10.42 7.97
CA PHE A 78 -10.86 9.97 7.40
C PHE A 78 -10.59 8.52 7.81
N GLN A 79 -10.03 7.75 6.90
CA GLN A 79 -9.59 6.38 7.15
C GLN A 79 -8.30 6.11 6.36
N SER A 80 -7.39 5.34 6.93
CA SER A 80 -6.13 4.94 6.33
C SER A 80 -5.84 3.47 6.61
N SER A 81 -5.30 2.78 5.61
CA SER A 81 -4.84 1.39 5.78
C SER A 81 -3.60 1.15 4.91
N VAL A 82 -2.55 0.58 5.49
CA VAL A 82 -1.51 -0.04 4.65
C VAL A 82 -2.15 -1.21 3.91
N LEU A 83 -1.84 -1.29 2.62
CA LEU A 83 -2.30 -2.36 1.77
C LEU A 83 -1.78 -3.69 2.30
N ASP A 84 -2.69 -4.65 2.49
CA ASP A 84 -2.39 -5.99 2.99
C ASP A 84 -1.74 -6.89 1.91
N SER A 85 -0.67 -6.39 1.26
CA SER A 85 0.15 -7.10 0.28
C SER A 85 1.01 -8.19 0.95
N ASP A 86 1.48 -9.16 0.18
CA ASP A 86 2.36 -10.22 0.70
C ASP A 86 3.72 -9.64 1.11
N ASP A 87 4.25 -8.68 0.36
CA ASP A 87 5.49 -7.96 0.69
C ASP A 87 5.38 -7.25 2.06
N TYR A 88 4.26 -6.57 2.30
CA TYR A 88 3.99 -5.93 3.59
C TYR A 88 3.79 -6.97 4.70
N LYS A 89 2.93 -7.97 4.51
CA LYS A 89 2.67 -9.03 5.51
C LYS A 89 3.94 -9.80 5.89
N LYS A 90 4.81 -10.09 4.91
CA LYS A 90 6.10 -10.76 5.12
C LYS A 90 7.00 -9.89 5.99
N SER A 91 7.09 -8.60 5.68
CA SER A 91 7.93 -7.65 6.41
C SER A 91 7.41 -7.35 7.82
N ALA A 92 6.11 -7.13 7.97
CA ALA A 92 5.45 -6.89 9.26
C ALA A 92 5.59 -8.08 10.22
N ARG A 93 5.40 -9.32 9.74
CA ARG A 93 5.59 -10.54 10.57
C ARG A 93 7.00 -10.74 11.09
N ARG A 94 8.01 -10.17 10.41
CA ARG A 94 9.42 -10.31 10.78
C ARG A 94 9.99 -9.09 11.50
N ASP A 95 9.15 -8.08 11.71
CA ASP A 95 9.56 -6.76 12.19
C ASP A 95 10.80 -6.21 11.44
N LYS A 96 10.84 -6.47 10.12
CA LYS A 96 11.95 -6.07 9.24
C LYS A 96 11.52 -6.10 7.79
N ILE A 97 11.93 -5.12 7.01
CA ILE A 97 11.78 -5.08 5.55
C ILE A 97 12.54 -6.25 4.92
N THR A 98 11.86 -7.00 4.05
CA THR A 98 12.45 -8.08 3.25
C THR A 98 11.96 -8.03 1.81
N GLY A 99 12.83 -8.38 0.86
CA GLY A 99 12.51 -8.45 -0.57
C GLY A 99 13.14 -7.33 -1.39
N ASN A 100 12.78 -7.29 -2.67
CA ASN A 100 13.23 -6.30 -3.62
C ASN A 100 12.10 -5.31 -3.94
N ALA A 101 12.40 -4.02 -3.94
CA ALA A 101 11.51 -2.97 -4.41
C ALA A 101 12.10 -2.30 -5.67
N PHE A 102 11.56 -1.15 -6.07
CA PHE A 102 11.97 -0.44 -7.28
C PHE A 102 13.43 0.03 -7.21
N GLY A 103 13.81 0.69 -6.10
CA GLY A 103 15.13 1.31 -5.92
C GLY A 103 16.04 0.63 -4.89
N SER A 104 15.51 -0.27 -4.07
CA SER A 104 16.22 -0.85 -2.93
C SER A 104 16.04 -2.36 -2.83
N LYS A 105 17.02 -3.04 -2.25
CA LYS A 105 16.99 -4.49 -2.01
C LYS A 105 17.32 -4.79 -0.55
N PHE A 106 16.46 -5.57 0.10
CA PHE A 106 16.67 -6.11 1.43
C PHE A 106 16.67 -7.65 1.35
N PRO A 107 17.83 -8.29 1.16
CA PRO A 107 17.89 -9.73 0.98
C PRO A 107 17.34 -10.46 2.21
N ASP A 108 16.50 -11.47 1.96
CA ASP A 108 15.96 -12.35 3.00
C ASP A 108 17.05 -13.36 3.44
N PRO A 109 17.52 -13.34 4.69
CA PRO A 109 18.56 -14.25 5.16
C PRO A 109 18.17 -15.73 5.02
N CYS A 110 16.87 -16.05 5.17
CA CYS A 110 16.38 -17.41 5.04
C CYS A 110 16.47 -17.91 3.60
N GLU A 111 16.22 -17.05 2.61
CA GLU A 111 16.44 -17.43 1.21
C GLU A 111 17.92 -17.64 0.91
N THR A 112 18.80 -16.83 1.46
CA THR A 112 20.26 -17.00 1.27
C THR A 112 20.75 -18.35 1.81
N ILE A 113 20.21 -18.82 2.93
CA ILE A 113 20.62 -20.10 3.54
C ILE A 113 20.10 -21.30 2.73
N PHE A 114 18.82 -21.30 2.33
CA PHE A 114 18.22 -22.42 1.59
C PHE A 114 18.51 -22.41 0.08
N SER A 115 18.79 -21.25 -0.52
CA SER A 115 19.07 -21.13 -1.96
C SER A 115 20.26 -21.99 -2.39
N SER A 116 21.33 -22.05 -1.60
CA SER A 116 22.53 -22.84 -1.90
C SER A 116 22.25 -24.33 -2.12
N PHE A 117 21.24 -24.88 -1.43
CA PHE A 117 20.89 -26.30 -1.49
C PHE A 117 19.81 -26.61 -2.54
N PHE A 118 18.89 -25.67 -2.78
CA PHE A 118 17.73 -25.87 -3.67
C PHE A 118 17.89 -25.29 -5.10
N HIS A 119 18.95 -24.52 -5.38
CA HIS A 119 19.20 -23.91 -6.70
C HIS A 119 19.25 -24.91 -7.88
N LYS A 120 19.52 -26.20 -7.61
CA LYS A 120 19.55 -27.26 -8.63
C LYS A 120 18.19 -27.88 -8.95
N PHE A 121 17.18 -27.71 -8.10
CA PHE A 121 15.91 -28.45 -8.20
C PHE A 121 14.68 -27.56 -8.34
N VAL A 122 14.77 -26.27 -7.99
CA VAL A 122 13.65 -25.33 -8.07
C VAL A 122 14.14 -24.07 -8.78
N PRO A 123 13.68 -23.79 -10.02
CA PRO A 123 13.91 -22.49 -10.64
C PRO A 123 13.40 -21.40 -9.70
N SER A 124 14.25 -20.44 -9.36
CA SER A 124 13.86 -19.26 -8.58
C SER A 124 12.65 -18.62 -9.27
N LYS A 125 11.48 -18.70 -8.63
CA LYS A 125 10.30 -17.99 -9.14
C LYS A 125 10.64 -16.50 -9.14
N PRO A 126 10.41 -15.75 -10.23
CA PRO A 126 10.57 -14.30 -10.17
C PRO A 126 9.70 -13.78 -9.03
N GLU A 127 10.30 -13.03 -8.10
CA GLU A 127 9.56 -12.38 -7.02
C GLU A 127 8.48 -11.49 -7.66
N LYS A 128 7.21 -11.79 -7.38
CA LYS A 128 6.10 -10.95 -7.81
C LYS A 128 5.99 -9.81 -6.82
N ILE A 129 6.48 -8.64 -7.22
CA ILE A 129 6.29 -7.40 -6.46
C ILE A 129 4.79 -7.09 -6.46
N ASP A 130 4.17 -7.16 -5.29
CA ASP A 130 2.74 -7.00 -5.12
C ASP A 130 2.34 -5.73 -4.37
N ASN A 131 3.34 -4.93 -3.99
CA ASN A 131 3.17 -3.59 -3.48
C ASN A 131 2.67 -2.64 -4.59
N THR A 132 1.38 -2.36 -4.60
CA THR A 132 0.76 -1.45 -5.57
C THR A 132 0.59 -0.06 -4.97
N SER A 133 1.68 0.73 -4.88
CA SER A 133 1.78 1.97 -4.09
C SER A 133 1.63 3.27 -4.88
N VAL A 134 1.18 3.23 -6.14
CA VAL A 134 1.19 4.42 -7.01
C VAL A 134 -0.18 5.06 -7.12
N ASN A 135 -1.21 4.30 -7.48
CA ASN A 135 -2.53 4.85 -7.73
C ASN A 135 -3.66 3.91 -7.30
N ILE A 136 -4.87 4.44 -7.20
CA ILE A 136 -6.10 3.70 -6.98
C ILE A 136 -7.14 4.15 -8.01
N VAL A 137 -7.78 3.19 -8.68
CA VAL A 137 -8.74 3.47 -9.75
C VAL A 137 -10.01 2.69 -9.54
N GLU A 138 -11.12 3.27 -9.98
CA GLU A 138 -12.41 2.61 -10.07
C GLU A 138 -12.57 2.04 -11.50
N PHE A 139 -13.06 0.81 -11.59
CA PHE A 139 -13.43 0.17 -12.85
C PHE A 139 -14.70 -0.65 -12.63
N GLY A 140 -15.81 -0.19 -13.21
CA GLY A 140 -17.13 -0.70 -12.86
C GLY A 140 -17.46 -0.38 -11.39
N ASP A 141 -17.92 -1.39 -10.65
CA ASP A 141 -18.24 -1.33 -9.22
C ASP A 141 -17.04 -1.70 -8.32
N ARG A 142 -15.84 -1.83 -8.90
CA ARG A 142 -14.64 -2.35 -8.23
C ARG A 142 -13.55 -1.30 -8.13
N LEU A 143 -12.77 -1.39 -7.05
CA LEU A 143 -11.70 -0.45 -6.73
C LEU A 143 -10.35 -1.19 -6.73
N PHE A 144 -9.36 -0.68 -7.45
CA PHE A 144 -8.07 -1.33 -7.66
C PHE A 144 -6.90 -0.43 -7.31
N ALA A 145 -6.02 -0.90 -6.42
CA ALA A 145 -4.70 -0.33 -6.21
C ALA A 145 -3.71 -0.87 -7.25
N MET A 146 -2.87 0.03 -7.80
CA MET A 146 -1.93 -0.28 -8.87
C MET A 146 -0.57 0.40 -8.71
N ALA A 147 0.42 -0.17 -9.37
CA ALA A 147 1.76 0.38 -9.60
C ALA A 147 2.19 0.05 -11.05
N GLU A 148 3.48 0.14 -11.36
CA GLU A 148 4.04 -0.21 -12.68
C GLU A 148 4.09 -1.73 -12.93
N SER A 149 3.84 -2.54 -11.89
CA SER A 149 3.75 -3.99 -12.03
C SER A 149 2.42 -4.42 -12.67
N PRO A 150 2.35 -5.57 -13.36
CA PRO A 150 1.12 -6.06 -13.97
C PRO A 150 0.09 -6.57 -12.94
N LEU A 151 0.39 -6.50 -11.65
CA LEU A 151 -0.47 -6.95 -10.58
C LEU A 151 -1.31 -5.78 -10.05
N LEU A 152 -2.60 -6.03 -9.89
CA LEU A 152 -3.56 -5.14 -9.27
C LEU A 152 -4.05 -5.78 -7.96
N ASN A 153 -4.23 -4.97 -6.93
CA ASN A 153 -4.94 -5.40 -5.73
C ASN A 153 -6.36 -4.82 -5.78
N GLU A 154 -7.38 -5.66 -5.86
CA GLU A 154 -8.76 -5.22 -5.63
C GLU A 154 -8.95 -4.93 -4.15
N VAL A 155 -9.61 -3.82 -3.84
CA VAL A 155 -9.80 -3.31 -2.50
C VAL A 155 -11.29 -3.16 -2.22
N THR A 156 -11.72 -3.56 -1.04
CA THR A 156 -13.07 -3.25 -0.54
C THR A 156 -13.16 -1.76 -0.22
N PRO A 157 -14.02 -0.97 -0.89
CA PRO A 157 -14.04 0.49 -0.72
C PRO A 157 -14.27 0.94 0.73
N ASP A 158 -15.06 0.18 1.50
CA ASP A 158 -15.43 0.57 2.85
C ASP A 158 -14.38 0.28 3.93
N SER A 159 -13.60 -0.80 3.76
CA SER A 159 -12.61 -1.23 4.74
C SER A 159 -11.17 -0.95 4.32
N LEU A 160 -10.97 -0.57 3.05
CA LEU A 160 -9.65 -0.45 2.41
C LEU A 160 -8.83 -1.75 2.45
N LYS A 161 -9.48 -2.90 2.67
CA LYS A 161 -8.85 -4.21 2.73
C LYS A 161 -8.76 -4.85 1.35
N VAL A 162 -7.64 -5.53 1.10
CA VAL A 162 -7.43 -6.31 -0.13
C VAL A 162 -8.45 -7.44 -0.17
N LYS A 163 -9.21 -7.50 -1.27
CA LYS A 163 -10.18 -8.55 -1.57
C LYS A 163 -9.53 -9.67 -2.40
N GLU A 164 -8.84 -9.31 -3.48
CA GLU A 164 -8.11 -10.26 -4.32
C GLU A 164 -6.96 -9.61 -5.11
N LYS A 165 -6.10 -10.44 -5.70
CA LYS A 165 -5.01 -10.02 -6.60
C LYS A 165 -5.33 -10.39 -8.03
N VAL A 166 -5.32 -9.42 -8.92
CA VAL A 166 -5.61 -9.60 -10.35
C VAL A 166 -4.32 -9.40 -11.14
N SER A 167 -3.94 -10.40 -11.94
CA SER A 167 -2.67 -10.37 -12.70
C SER A 167 -2.84 -10.21 -14.20
N LYS A 168 -4.09 -10.15 -14.68
CA LYS A 168 -4.42 -9.95 -16.09
C LYS A 168 -5.55 -8.93 -16.20
N ILE A 169 -5.23 -7.76 -16.74
CA ILE A 169 -6.21 -6.70 -17.01
C ILE A 169 -7.36 -7.22 -17.90
N GLY A 170 -7.08 -8.15 -18.83
CA GLY A 170 -8.11 -8.78 -19.67
C GLY A 170 -9.06 -9.76 -18.94
N GLN A 171 -8.91 -9.96 -17.63
CA GLN A 171 -9.84 -10.72 -16.79
C GLN A 171 -10.77 -9.81 -15.97
N LEU A 172 -10.60 -8.49 -16.06
CA LEU A 172 -11.54 -7.53 -15.48
C LEU A 172 -12.83 -7.59 -16.31
N LYS A 173 -13.82 -8.33 -15.81
CA LYS A 173 -15.19 -8.28 -16.32
C LYS A 173 -15.89 -7.10 -15.65
N GLU A 174 -16.65 -6.34 -16.42
CA GLU A 174 -17.65 -5.42 -15.86
C GLU A 174 -18.66 -6.26 -15.06
N GLY A 175 -18.98 -5.79 -13.85
CA GLY A 175 -20.01 -6.35 -12.98
C GLY A 175 -21.41 -6.01 -13.45
#